data_AF-A0A836BQR5-F1
#
_entry.id   AF-A0A836BQR5-F1
#
_cell.length_a   1.000
_cell.length_b   1.000
_cell.length_c   1.000
_cell.angle_alpha   90.00
_cell.angle_beta   90.00
_cell.angle_gamma   90.00
#
_symmetry.space_group_name_H-M   'P 1'
#
loop_
_entity.id
_entity.type
_entity.pdbx_description
1 polymer ?
#
loop_
_entity_poly.entity_id
_entity_poly.type
_entity_poly.pdbx_seq_one_letter_code
_entity_poly.pdbx_strand_id
1 'polypeptide(L)'
;MESAETVTLVCKGGAAVKVRIATLAAASPVLRDALSLPPSKPGELRLEEDDPGAWGAALRLLDPEGHAEGALLSWDNLEASLCLAHKYDIRLVRVACAGFLGSCHMQVSLTRDLASPMNALVAASLVEQYLSLQPELQPLLQHFFLAFNSSLTVSWGIFPGDFAKGQLARLRSLTQLPDYKLRVTLGVQMRVLEALVEGLIKVCPQCLER
;
A
#
# COMPACT_ATOMS: atom_id res chain seq x y z
N MET A 1 -19.98 -28.49 -22.35
CA MET A 1 -18.92 -27.86 -21.53
C MET A 1 -18.02 -27.12 -22.50
N GLU A 2 -18.23 -25.82 -22.67
CA GLU A 2 -17.26 -24.97 -23.37
C GLU A 2 -15.96 -24.99 -22.57
N SER A 3 -14.84 -25.24 -23.25
CA SER A 3 -13.52 -25.14 -22.62
C SER A 3 -13.32 -23.68 -22.25
N ALA A 4 -13.20 -23.39 -20.95
CA ALA A 4 -12.96 -22.03 -20.49
C ALA A 4 -11.67 -21.49 -21.12
N GLU A 5 -11.78 -20.41 -21.88
CA GLU A 5 -10.64 -19.81 -22.57
C GLU A 5 -9.64 -19.27 -21.53
N THR A 6 -8.37 -19.61 -21.72
CA THR A 6 -7.29 -19.27 -20.78
C THR A 6 -6.16 -18.56 -21.48
N VAL A 7 -5.52 -17.64 -20.76
CA VAL A 7 -4.34 -16.90 -21.19
C VAL A 7 -3.23 -17.14 -20.18
N THR A 8 -1.99 -17.15 -20.66
CA THR A 8 -0.80 -17.21 -19.82
C THR A 8 -0.26 -15.79 -19.62
N LEU A 9 -0.26 -15.32 -18.38
CA LEU A 9 0.41 -14.09 -17.98
C LEU A 9 1.90 -14.39 -17.83
N VAL A 10 2.75 -13.69 -18.59
CA VAL A 10 4.21 -13.83 -18.50
C VAL A 10 4.77 -12.59 -17.80
N CYS A 11 5.09 -12.74 -16.51
CA CYS A 11 5.55 -11.69 -15.62
C CYS A 11 7.07 -11.50 -15.67
N LYS A 12 7.58 -10.57 -14.86
CA LYS A 12 9.02 -10.33 -14.69
C LYS A 12 9.79 -11.62 -14.38
N GLY A 13 10.96 -11.78 -15.02
CA GLY A 13 11.80 -12.96 -14.86
C GLY A 13 11.28 -14.21 -15.59
N GLY A 14 10.25 -14.07 -16.44
CA GLY A 14 9.68 -15.18 -17.21
C GLY A 14 8.73 -16.08 -16.41
N ALA A 15 8.38 -15.69 -15.18
CA ALA A 15 7.37 -16.38 -14.40
C ALA A 15 6.02 -16.36 -15.14
N ALA A 16 5.37 -17.52 -15.24
CA ALA A 16 4.15 -17.67 -16.02
C ALA A 16 2.99 -18.15 -15.14
N VAL A 17 1.84 -17.50 -15.26
CA VAL A 17 0.62 -17.89 -14.54
C VAL A 17 -0.54 -18.00 -15.51
N LYS A 18 -1.24 -19.13 -15.48
CA LYS A 18 -2.39 -19.39 -16.35
C LYS A 18 -3.68 -18.95 -15.65
N VAL A 19 -4.52 -18.22 -16.37
CA VAL A 19 -5.77 -17.65 -15.83
C VAL A 19 -6.86 -17.64 -16.90
N ARG A 20 -8.12 -17.71 -16.46
CA ARG A 20 -9.29 -17.57 -17.33
C ARG A 20 -9.39 -16.14 -17.85
N ILE A 21 -9.55 -15.99 -19.18
CA ILE A 21 -9.70 -14.68 -19.83
C ILE A 21 -10.90 -13.93 -19.25
N ALA A 22 -12.02 -14.63 -19.04
CA ALA A 22 -13.23 -14.06 -18.45
C ALA A 22 -12.99 -13.45 -17.06
N THR A 23 -12.17 -14.10 -16.21
CA THR A 23 -11.83 -13.59 -14.87
C THR A 23 -11.08 -12.26 -14.98
N LEU A 24 -10.05 -12.19 -15.84
CA LEU A 24 -9.28 -10.95 -16.02
C LEU A 24 -10.13 -9.82 -16.61
N ALA A 25 -10.90 -10.14 -17.66
CA ALA A 25 -11.73 -9.17 -18.36
C ALA A 25 -12.87 -8.61 -17.48
N ALA A 26 -13.43 -9.43 -16.59
CA ALA A 26 -14.42 -8.98 -15.62
C ALA A 26 -13.79 -8.14 -14.49
N ALA A 27 -12.56 -8.46 -14.09
CA ALA A 27 -11.86 -7.81 -12.99
C ALA A 27 -11.25 -6.46 -13.34
N SER A 28 -10.91 -6.25 -14.60
CA SER A 28 -10.13 -5.09 -15.06
C SER A 28 -10.59 -4.63 -16.44
N PRO A 29 -11.02 -3.37 -16.59
CA PRO A 29 -11.27 -2.81 -17.92
C PRO A 29 -9.98 -2.72 -18.74
N VAL A 30 -8.85 -2.41 -18.11
CA VAL A 30 -7.54 -2.30 -18.78
C VAL A 30 -7.13 -3.64 -19.39
N LEU A 31 -7.26 -4.74 -18.64
CA LEU A 31 -6.92 -6.07 -19.13
C LEU A 31 -7.94 -6.56 -20.15
N ARG A 32 -9.24 -6.27 -19.96
CA ARG A 32 -10.26 -6.58 -20.97
C ARG A 32 -9.90 -5.96 -22.33
N ASP A 33 -9.54 -4.69 -22.32
CA ASP A 33 -9.20 -3.97 -23.54
C ASP A 33 -7.88 -4.51 -24.12
N ALA A 34 -6.88 -4.81 -23.29
CA ALA A 34 -5.62 -5.44 -23.73
C ALA A 34 -5.85 -6.84 -24.35
N LEU A 35 -6.74 -7.65 -23.77
CA LEU A 35 -7.08 -8.99 -24.27
C LEU A 35 -7.88 -8.95 -25.58
N SER A 36 -8.49 -7.80 -25.92
CA SER A 36 -9.18 -7.60 -27.20
C SER A 36 -8.23 -7.29 -28.35
N LEU A 37 -6.98 -6.91 -28.05
CA LEU A 37 -5.97 -6.63 -29.05
C LEU A 37 -5.32 -7.94 -29.54
N PRO A 38 -4.92 -8.02 -30.82
CA PRO A 38 -4.23 -9.19 -31.34
C PRO A 38 -2.89 -9.37 -30.60
N PRO A 39 -2.68 -10.51 -29.91
CA PRO A 39 -1.49 -10.71 -29.10
C PRO A 39 -0.26 -10.94 -29.98
N SER A 40 0.91 -10.48 -29.53
CA SER A 40 2.18 -10.77 -30.22
C SER A 40 2.49 -12.26 -30.27
N LYS A 41 2.00 -13.03 -29.30
CA LYS A 41 2.03 -14.49 -29.29
C LYS A 41 0.67 -15.03 -28.85
N PRO A 42 0.01 -15.92 -29.63
CA PRO A 42 -1.29 -16.46 -29.26
C PRO A 42 -1.29 -17.09 -27.87
N GLY A 43 -2.28 -16.73 -27.05
CA GLY A 43 -2.46 -17.29 -25.70
C GLY A 43 -1.54 -16.74 -24.61
N GLU A 44 -0.72 -15.72 -24.91
CA GLU A 44 0.16 -15.06 -23.94
C GLU A 44 -0.12 -13.57 -23.82
N LEU A 45 -0.13 -13.07 -22.58
CA LEU A 45 -0.11 -11.65 -22.26
C LEU A 45 1.17 -11.34 -21.49
N ARG A 46 2.04 -10.51 -22.08
CA ARG A 46 3.35 -10.17 -21.51
C ARG A 46 3.24 -8.98 -20.56
N LEU A 47 3.69 -9.20 -19.34
CA LEU A 47 3.66 -8.28 -18.21
C LEU A 47 5.08 -8.13 -17.63
N GLU A 48 6.06 -7.83 -18.49
CA GLU A 48 7.51 -8.01 -18.23
C GLU A 48 8.06 -7.21 -17.03
N GLU A 49 7.35 -6.16 -16.60
CA GLU A 49 7.73 -5.33 -15.45
C GLU A 49 7.07 -5.73 -14.13
N ASP A 50 6.04 -6.58 -14.18
CA ASP A 50 5.20 -6.83 -13.02
C ASP A 50 5.73 -7.95 -12.13
N ASP A 51 5.56 -7.78 -10.82
CA ASP A 51 5.94 -8.79 -9.84
C ASP A 51 5.02 -10.02 -9.89
N PRO A 52 5.57 -11.24 -10.03
CA PRO A 52 4.76 -12.46 -10.11
C PRO A 52 4.04 -12.78 -8.80
N GLY A 53 4.59 -12.39 -7.64
CA GLY A 53 3.95 -12.60 -6.34
C GLY A 53 2.70 -11.73 -6.17
N ALA A 54 2.74 -10.49 -6.65
CA ALA A 54 1.57 -9.60 -6.69
C ALA A 54 0.47 -10.16 -7.60
N TRP A 55 0.83 -10.71 -8.76
CA TRP A 55 -0.13 -11.39 -9.63
C TRP A 55 -0.72 -12.66 -8.99
N GLY A 56 0.10 -13.47 -8.31
CA GLY A 56 -0.38 -14.64 -7.58
C GLY A 56 -1.42 -14.28 -6.50
N ALA A 57 -1.14 -13.24 -5.71
CA ALA A 57 -2.06 -12.68 -4.72
C ALA A 57 -3.37 -12.17 -5.37
N ALA A 58 -3.25 -11.35 -6.41
CA ALA A 58 -4.39 -10.81 -7.14
C ALA A 58 -5.27 -11.91 -7.74
N LEU A 59 -4.68 -12.92 -8.37
CA LEU A 59 -5.41 -14.01 -9.00
C LEU A 59 -6.13 -14.89 -7.98
N ARG A 60 -5.54 -15.14 -6.80
CA ARG A 60 -6.25 -15.82 -5.70
C ARG A 60 -7.46 -15.05 -5.20
N LEU A 61 -7.39 -13.72 -5.19
CA LEU A 61 -8.53 -12.88 -4.83
C LEU A 61 -9.64 -12.91 -5.88
N LEU A 62 -9.25 -12.89 -7.17
CA LEU A 62 -10.19 -12.86 -8.29
C LEU A 62 -10.83 -14.23 -8.59
N ASP A 63 -10.13 -15.31 -8.29
CA ASP A 63 -10.58 -16.68 -8.53
C ASP A 63 -10.21 -17.56 -7.32
N PRO A 64 -11.00 -17.52 -6.22
CA PRO A 64 -10.71 -18.28 -5.00
C PRO A 64 -10.74 -19.80 -5.21
N GLU A 65 -11.49 -20.26 -6.20
CA GLU A 65 -11.54 -21.67 -6.63
C GLU A 65 -10.39 -22.02 -7.59
N GLY A 66 -9.73 -21.00 -8.13
CA GLY A 66 -8.53 -21.12 -8.94
C GLY A 66 -7.37 -21.61 -8.08
N HIS A 67 -6.69 -22.66 -8.56
CA HIS A 67 -5.53 -23.26 -7.91
C HIS A 67 -4.28 -22.37 -7.97
N ALA A 68 -4.42 -21.04 -7.88
CA ALA A 68 -3.27 -20.16 -7.82
C ALA A 68 -2.47 -20.48 -6.55
N GLU A 69 -1.14 -20.51 -6.64
CA GLU A 69 -0.20 -20.72 -5.52
C GLU A 69 0.29 -19.35 -4.98
N GLY A 70 0.40 -19.15 -3.64
CA GLY A 70 0.98 -17.93 -3.01
C GLY A 70 0.13 -17.19 -1.95
N ALA A 71 0.71 -16.58 -0.92
CA ALA A 71 -0.06 -15.93 0.16
C ALA A 71 -1.05 -14.85 -0.35
N LEU A 72 -2.26 -14.77 0.25
CA LEU A 72 -3.36 -13.90 -0.22
C LEU A 72 -2.95 -12.41 -0.26
N LEU A 73 -2.55 -11.87 0.89
CA LEU A 73 -1.93 -10.55 1.06
C LEU A 73 -1.03 -10.60 2.29
N SER A 74 0.10 -9.91 2.23
CA SER A 74 1.10 -9.81 3.27
C SER A 74 1.80 -8.45 3.17
N TRP A 75 2.57 -8.08 4.18
CA TRP A 75 3.38 -6.86 4.09
C TRP A 75 4.39 -6.90 2.94
N ASP A 76 4.96 -8.08 2.64
CA ASP A 76 5.99 -8.25 1.62
C ASP A 76 5.49 -8.01 0.19
N ASN A 77 4.20 -8.31 -0.08
CA ASN A 77 3.59 -8.14 -1.40
C ASN A 77 2.58 -6.99 -1.48
N LEU A 78 2.38 -6.22 -0.40
CA LEU A 78 1.36 -5.17 -0.34
C LEU A 78 1.60 -4.04 -1.35
N GLU A 79 2.82 -3.50 -1.40
CA GLU A 79 3.18 -2.40 -2.31
C GLU A 79 3.00 -2.82 -3.77
N ALA A 80 3.55 -3.99 -4.13
CA ALA A 80 3.42 -4.52 -5.48
C ALA A 80 1.95 -4.81 -5.86
N SER A 81 1.14 -5.29 -4.92
CA SER A 81 -0.30 -5.54 -5.13
C SER A 81 -1.09 -4.24 -5.32
N LEU A 82 -0.77 -3.18 -4.55
CA LEU A 82 -1.37 -1.86 -4.72
C LEU A 82 -1.00 -1.23 -6.06
N CYS A 83 0.28 -1.31 -6.45
CA CYS A 83 0.76 -0.83 -7.74
C CYS A 83 0.06 -1.56 -8.89
N LEU A 84 -0.05 -2.90 -8.82
CA LEU A 84 -0.76 -3.72 -9.81
C LEU A 84 -2.24 -3.33 -9.89
N ALA A 85 -2.92 -3.23 -8.75
CA ALA A 85 -4.32 -2.85 -8.70
C ALA A 85 -4.57 -1.43 -9.23
N HIS A 86 -3.60 -0.52 -9.03
CA HIS A 86 -3.62 0.80 -9.62
C HIS A 86 -3.45 0.74 -11.14
N LYS A 87 -2.38 0.11 -11.62
CA LYS A 87 -1.99 -0.01 -13.04
C LYS A 87 -3.08 -0.65 -13.91
N TYR A 88 -3.71 -1.72 -13.42
CA TYR A 88 -4.72 -2.46 -14.16
C TYR A 88 -6.15 -2.16 -13.73
N ASP A 89 -6.36 -1.20 -12.84
CA ASP A 89 -7.69 -0.86 -12.32
C ASP A 89 -8.49 -2.05 -11.76
N ILE A 90 -7.84 -2.85 -10.91
CA ILE A 90 -8.46 -4.03 -10.28
C ILE A 90 -9.05 -3.66 -8.93
N ARG A 91 -10.33 -3.29 -8.93
CA ARG A 91 -11.05 -2.82 -7.73
C ARG A 91 -10.99 -3.81 -6.56
N LEU A 92 -11.19 -5.11 -6.81
CA LEU A 92 -11.22 -6.12 -5.75
C LEU A 92 -9.89 -6.17 -4.97
N VAL A 93 -8.77 -6.03 -5.68
CA VAL A 93 -7.43 -6.04 -5.07
C VAL A 93 -7.22 -4.77 -4.24
N ARG A 94 -7.68 -3.59 -4.69
CA ARG A 94 -7.63 -2.35 -3.87
C ARG A 94 -8.43 -2.50 -2.58
N VAL A 95 -9.64 -3.05 -2.67
CA VAL A 95 -10.50 -3.33 -1.50
C VAL A 95 -9.81 -4.28 -0.53
N ALA A 96 -9.22 -5.37 -1.04
CA ALA A 96 -8.51 -6.34 -0.21
C ALA A 96 -7.27 -5.71 0.47
N CYS A 97 -6.50 -4.89 -0.24
CA CYS A 97 -5.35 -4.17 0.32
C CYS A 97 -5.77 -3.16 1.40
N ALA A 98 -6.88 -2.42 1.17
CA ALA A 98 -7.44 -1.52 2.17
C ALA A 98 -7.91 -2.26 3.43
N GLY A 99 -8.59 -3.40 3.25
CA GLY A 99 -9.01 -4.28 4.35
C GLY A 99 -7.82 -4.86 5.12
N PHE A 100 -6.74 -5.26 4.43
CA PHE A 100 -5.50 -5.72 5.04
C PHE A 100 -4.85 -4.63 5.90
N LEU A 101 -4.70 -3.41 5.37
CA LEU A 101 -4.16 -2.26 6.10
C LEU A 101 -5.01 -1.90 7.32
N GLY A 102 -6.33 -1.89 7.16
CA GLY A 102 -7.28 -1.68 8.25
C GLY A 102 -7.17 -2.75 9.35
N SER A 103 -6.97 -4.00 8.98
CA SER A 103 -6.86 -5.13 9.92
C SER A 103 -5.50 -5.21 10.61
N CYS A 104 -4.44 -4.80 9.92
CA CYS A 104 -3.06 -4.89 10.41
C CYS A 104 -2.54 -3.56 11.00
N HIS A 105 -3.42 -2.59 11.28
CA HIS A 105 -3.03 -1.26 11.78
C HIS A 105 -2.22 -1.30 13.08
N MET A 106 -2.38 -2.32 13.93
CA MET A 106 -1.60 -2.47 15.16
C MET A 106 -0.15 -2.91 14.91
N GLN A 107 0.18 -3.36 13.69
CA GLN A 107 1.52 -3.80 13.32
C GLN A 107 2.38 -2.67 12.75
N VAL A 108 1.77 -1.54 12.33
CA VAL A 108 2.51 -0.40 11.80
C VAL A 108 3.16 0.40 12.94
N SER A 109 4.40 0.85 12.71
CA SER A 109 5.15 1.59 13.73
C SER A 109 6.16 2.55 13.11
N LEU A 110 6.40 3.68 13.77
CA LEU A 110 7.50 4.60 13.44
C LEU A 110 8.90 4.05 13.76
N THR A 111 8.99 2.91 14.46
CA THR A 111 10.26 2.26 14.80
C THR A 111 10.79 1.34 13.72
N ARG A 112 9.99 1.03 12.70
CA ARG A 112 10.41 0.21 11.56
C ARG A 112 11.24 1.05 10.60
N ASP A 113 12.12 0.41 9.85
CA ASP A 113 12.90 1.09 8.81
C ASP A 113 12.00 1.62 7.69
N LEU A 114 12.39 2.74 7.06
CA LEU A 114 11.66 3.30 5.90
C LEU A 114 11.66 2.39 4.67
N ALA A 115 12.50 1.36 4.64
CA ALA A 115 12.45 0.31 3.63
C ALA A 115 11.31 -0.69 3.87
N SER A 116 10.74 -0.73 5.08
CA SER A 116 9.67 -1.65 5.44
C SER A 116 8.30 -1.01 5.21
N PRO A 117 7.36 -1.73 4.57
CA PRO A 117 5.97 -1.27 4.44
C PRO A 117 5.22 -1.26 5.79
N MET A 118 5.80 -1.86 6.84
CA MET A 118 5.30 -1.76 8.21
C MET A 118 5.68 -0.44 8.90
N ASN A 119 6.52 0.40 8.28
CA ASN A 119 6.73 1.75 8.79
C ASN A 119 5.46 2.59 8.58
N ALA A 120 4.99 3.24 9.65
CA ALA A 120 3.72 3.98 9.62
C ALA A 120 3.68 5.09 8.55
N LEU A 121 4.81 5.75 8.27
CA LEU A 121 4.89 6.79 7.23
C LEU A 121 4.83 6.18 5.82
N VAL A 122 5.50 5.04 5.62
CA VAL A 122 5.49 4.31 4.35
C VAL A 122 4.10 3.76 4.08
N ALA A 123 3.47 3.10 5.06
CA ALA A 123 2.11 2.61 4.95
C ALA A 123 1.10 3.74 4.63
N ALA A 124 1.23 4.90 5.29
CA ALA A 124 0.37 6.05 5.01
C ALA A 124 0.58 6.61 3.60
N SER A 125 1.82 6.56 3.11
CA SER A 125 2.18 6.98 1.75
C SER A 125 1.60 6.05 0.70
N LEU A 126 1.60 4.74 0.94
CA LEU A 126 0.93 3.75 0.09
C LEU A 126 -0.59 4.00 0.03
N VAL A 127 -1.21 4.33 1.16
CA VAL A 127 -2.64 4.70 1.21
C VAL A 127 -2.89 5.97 0.41
N GLU A 128 -2.06 7.01 0.59
CA GLU A 128 -2.19 8.27 -0.12
C GLU A 128 -2.04 8.10 -1.63
N GLN A 129 -1.07 7.31 -2.09
CA GLN A 129 -0.82 7.09 -3.51
C GLN A 129 -1.91 6.27 -4.20
N TYR A 130 -2.36 5.19 -3.59
CA TYR A 130 -3.13 4.17 -4.30
C TYR A 130 -4.60 4.10 -3.91
N LEU A 131 -4.98 4.59 -2.73
CA LEU A 131 -6.32 4.38 -2.16
C LEU A 131 -7.08 5.69 -1.87
N SER A 132 -6.39 6.83 -1.79
CA SER A 132 -7.00 8.12 -1.39
C SER A 132 -8.12 8.61 -2.32
N LEU A 133 -8.06 8.25 -3.61
CA LEU A 133 -9.03 8.66 -4.62
C LEU A 133 -10.35 7.86 -4.57
N GLN A 134 -10.46 6.89 -3.66
CA GLN A 134 -11.62 5.99 -3.56
C GLN A 134 -12.35 6.20 -2.22
N PRO A 135 -13.37 7.09 -2.18
CA PRO A 135 -14.09 7.41 -0.94
C PRO A 135 -14.77 6.19 -0.31
N GLU A 136 -15.14 5.18 -1.11
CA GLU A 136 -15.73 3.94 -0.64
C GLU A 136 -14.79 3.08 0.22
N LEU A 137 -13.47 3.31 0.15
CA LEU A 137 -12.48 2.58 0.95
C LEU A 137 -12.24 3.20 2.32
N GLN A 138 -12.72 4.43 2.57
CA GLN A 138 -12.49 5.15 3.82
C GLN A 138 -12.92 4.39 5.08
N PRO A 139 -14.09 3.68 5.10
CA PRO A 139 -14.47 2.89 6.28
C PRO A 139 -13.47 1.78 6.61
N LEU A 140 -12.83 1.18 5.60
CA LEU A 140 -11.84 0.13 5.80
C LEU A 140 -10.53 0.69 6.36
N LEU A 141 -10.18 1.92 5.99
CA LEU A 141 -8.96 2.60 6.40
C LEU A 141 -9.09 3.39 7.70
N GLN A 142 -10.29 3.47 8.29
CA GLN A 142 -10.54 4.27 9.49
C GLN A 142 -9.61 3.90 10.65
N HIS A 143 -9.50 2.61 10.97
CA HIS A 143 -8.61 2.14 12.04
C HIS A 143 -7.13 2.43 11.76
N PHE A 144 -6.73 2.29 10.49
CA PHE A 144 -5.38 2.64 10.05
C PHE A 144 -5.08 4.13 10.27
N PHE A 145 -5.96 5.04 9.83
CA PHE A 145 -5.75 6.47 10.01
C PHE A 145 -5.79 6.90 11.46
N LEU A 146 -6.64 6.30 12.29
CA LEU A 146 -6.63 6.52 13.74
C LEU A 146 -5.27 6.14 14.33
N ALA A 147 -4.77 4.94 14.05
CA ALA A 147 -3.47 4.48 14.54
C ALA A 147 -2.31 5.37 14.03
N PHE A 148 -2.33 5.71 12.74
CA PHE A 148 -1.34 6.60 12.13
C PHE A 148 -1.33 7.99 12.77
N ASN A 149 -2.50 8.63 12.89
CA ASN A 149 -2.61 9.95 13.50
C ASN A 149 -2.20 9.90 14.98
N SER A 150 -2.59 8.87 15.72
CA SER A 150 -2.12 8.66 17.10
C SER A 150 -0.60 8.50 17.17
N SER A 151 0.04 7.86 16.18
CA SER A 151 1.50 7.73 16.12
C SER A 151 2.23 9.05 15.86
N LEU A 152 1.57 10.02 15.22
CA LEU A 152 2.14 11.36 14.99
C LEU A 152 1.88 12.32 16.17
N THR A 153 0.74 12.17 16.82
CA THR A 153 0.21 13.17 17.75
C THR A 153 0.41 12.84 19.22
N VAL A 154 1.02 11.68 19.56
CA VAL A 154 0.86 11.01 20.87
C VAL A 154 0.62 12.02 21.96
N SER A 155 -0.65 12.06 22.35
CA SER A 155 -1.26 12.90 23.39
C SER A 155 -0.22 13.60 24.27
N TRP A 156 0.30 14.71 23.72
CA TRP A 156 1.41 15.47 24.27
C TRP A 156 1.17 15.99 25.71
N GLY A 157 -0.06 15.85 26.22
CA GLY A 157 -0.47 16.21 27.58
C GLY A 157 -0.79 15.04 28.52
N ILE A 158 -0.72 13.76 28.10
CA ILE A 158 -1.05 12.60 28.95
C ILE A 158 0.20 11.84 29.38
N PHE A 159 1.24 11.79 28.55
CA PHE A 159 2.49 11.10 28.86
C PHE A 159 3.54 12.06 29.44
N PRO A 160 4.43 11.58 30.33
CA PRO A 160 5.53 12.38 30.87
C PRO A 160 6.38 12.96 29.73
N GLY A 161 6.89 14.18 29.92
CA GLY A 161 7.57 14.97 28.87
C GLY A 161 8.74 14.28 28.17
N ASP A 162 9.33 13.24 28.78
CA ASP A 162 10.39 12.45 28.17
C ASP A 162 9.90 11.56 27.01
N PHE A 163 8.67 11.05 27.08
CA PHE A 163 8.07 10.26 26.00
C PHE A 163 7.85 11.13 24.75
N ALA A 164 7.28 12.32 24.96
CA ALA A 164 7.08 13.33 23.93
C ALA A 164 8.40 13.70 23.23
N LYS A 165 9.44 14.03 24.02
CA LYS A 165 10.78 14.33 23.49
C LYS A 165 11.35 13.17 22.66
N GLY A 166 11.20 11.93 23.16
CA GLY A 166 11.65 10.73 22.45
C GLY A 166 10.98 10.54 21.10
N GLN A 167 9.67 10.80 21.01
CA GLN A 167 8.95 10.71 19.75
C GLN A 167 9.29 11.84 18.77
N LEU A 168 9.43 13.09 19.25
CA LEU A 168 9.92 14.20 18.42
C LEU A 168 11.30 13.91 17.85
N ALA A 169 12.22 13.41 18.69
CA ALA A 169 13.54 13.02 18.26
C ALA A 169 13.47 11.92 17.19
N ARG A 170 12.56 10.95 17.35
CA ARG A 170 12.35 9.89 16.35
C ARG A 170 11.81 10.42 15.03
N LEU A 171 10.74 11.22 15.05
CA LEU A 171 10.19 11.85 13.85
C LEU A 171 11.26 12.68 13.13
N ARG A 172 12.03 13.49 13.87
CA ARG A 172 13.15 14.26 13.35
C ARG A 172 14.24 13.37 12.73
N SER A 173 14.57 12.23 13.35
CA SER A 173 15.56 11.31 12.80
C SER A 173 15.10 10.69 11.48
N LEU A 174 13.81 10.36 11.36
CA LEU A 174 13.24 9.80 10.14
C LEU A 174 13.27 10.81 8.99
N THR A 175 13.00 12.09 9.24
CA THR A 175 13.01 13.13 8.19
C THR A 175 14.42 13.45 7.68
N GLN A 176 15.46 13.05 8.41
CA GLN A 176 16.87 13.21 8.02
C GLN A 176 17.41 12.04 7.19
N LEU A 177 16.66 10.94 7.08
CA LEU A 177 17.09 9.79 6.28
C LEU A 177 17.07 10.15 4.78
N PRO A 178 18.07 9.70 3.99
CA PRO A 178 18.17 10.04 2.57
C PRO A 178 16.95 9.57 1.76
N ASP A 179 16.41 8.40 2.12
CA ASP A 179 15.29 7.79 1.40
C ASP A 179 13.92 8.36 1.82
N TYR A 180 13.88 9.26 2.81
CA TYR A 180 12.63 9.81 3.34
C TYR A 180 11.77 10.43 2.24
N LYS A 181 12.36 11.30 1.41
CA LYS A 181 11.63 11.97 0.33
C LYS A 181 11.25 11.05 -0.82
N LEU A 182 11.93 9.92 -0.96
CA LEU A 182 11.64 8.92 -1.99
C LEU A 182 10.49 8.00 -1.58
N ARG A 183 10.40 7.68 -0.28
CA ARG A 183 9.44 6.70 0.27
C ARG A 183 8.19 7.34 0.84
N VAL A 184 8.28 8.58 1.34
CA VAL A 184 7.18 9.26 2.02
C VAL A 184 6.58 10.30 1.10
N THR A 185 5.27 10.23 0.87
CA THR A 185 4.59 11.17 -0.03
C THR A 185 4.49 12.56 0.58
N LEU A 186 4.33 13.59 -0.26
CA LEU A 186 4.30 14.98 0.20
C LEU A 186 3.20 15.23 1.24
N GLY A 187 2.01 14.65 1.09
CA GLY A 187 0.92 14.85 2.05
C GLY A 187 1.26 14.26 3.42
N VAL A 188 1.91 13.09 3.45
CA VAL A 188 2.43 12.50 4.69
C VAL A 188 3.58 13.31 5.28
N GLN A 189 4.49 13.84 4.45
CA GLN A 189 5.56 14.73 4.90
C GLN A 189 5.02 16.00 5.60
N MET A 190 3.98 16.61 5.03
CA MET A 190 3.33 17.78 5.61
C MET A 190 2.73 17.47 6.99
N ARG A 191 2.04 16.32 7.14
CA ARG A 191 1.51 15.89 8.45
C ARG A 191 2.60 15.63 9.48
N VAL A 192 3.74 15.10 9.07
CA VAL A 192 4.92 14.92 9.95
C VAL A 192 5.47 16.27 10.39
N LEU A 193 5.57 17.24 9.48
CA LEU A 193 6.01 18.60 9.80
C LEU A 193 5.04 19.29 10.79
N GLU A 194 3.73 19.20 10.54
CA GLU A 194 2.70 19.72 11.44
C GLU A 194 2.84 19.10 12.85
N ALA A 195 2.99 17.77 12.93
CA ALA A 195 3.19 17.07 14.19
C ALA A 195 4.49 17.49 14.93
N LEU A 196 5.58 17.71 14.18
CA LEU A 196 6.84 18.21 14.74
C LEU A 196 6.69 19.63 15.30
N VAL A 197 6.03 20.52 14.54
CA VAL A 197 5.76 21.89 14.98
C VAL A 197 4.89 21.87 16.23
N GLU A 198 3.75 21.17 16.20
CA GLU A 198 2.82 21.06 17.33
C GLU A 198 3.51 20.53 18.58
N GLY A 199 4.29 19.45 18.47
CA GLY A 199 5.01 18.90 19.61
C GLY A 199 6.10 19.83 20.15
N LEU A 200 6.79 20.60 19.29
CA LEU A 200 7.73 21.63 19.74
C LEU A 200 7.05 22.73 20.55
N ILE A 201 5.86 23.21 20.11
CA ILE A 201 5.07 24.20 20.85
C ILE A 201 4.78 23.69 22.27
N LYS A 202 4.39 22.42 22.40
CA LYS A 202 3.97 21.84 23.67
C LYS A 202 5.13 21.50 24.60
N VAL A 203 6.26 21.04 24.05
CA VAL A 203 7.44 20.64 24.85
C VAL A 203 8.30 21.85 25.24
N CYS A 204 8.36 22.90 24.42
CA CYS A 204 9.08 24.13 24.71
C CYS A 204 8.30 25.37 24.23
N PRO A 205 7.27 25.81 24.98
CA PRO A 205 6.49 26.99 24.61
C PRO A 205 7.37 28.24 24.43
N GLN A 206 8.40 28.35 25.27
CA GLN A 206 9.35 29.49 25.30
C GLN A 206 10.29 29.53 24.08
N CYS A 207 10.38 28.45 23.29
CA CYS A 207 11.23 28.40 22.11
C CYS A 207 10.63 29.15 20.90
N LEU A 208 9.35 29.58 20.96
CA LEU A 208 8.63 30.26 19.88
C LEU A 208 8.51 31.78 20.08
N GLU A 209 8.93 32.31 21.23
CA GLU A 209 8.82 33.73 21.59
C GLU A 209 10.11 34.54 21.30
N ARG A 210 11.04 33.99 20.50
CA ARG A 210 12.30 34.65 20.09
C ARG A 210 12.42 34.67 18.58
#